data_AF-A0A1H2R8V1-F1
#
_entry.id   AF-A0A1H2R8V1-F1
#
_cell.length_a   1.000
_cell.length_b   1.000
_cell.length_c   1.000
_cell.angle_alpha   90.00
_cell.angle_beta   90.00
_cell.angle_gamma   90.00
#
_symmetry.space_group_name_H-M   'P 1'
#
loop_
_entity.id
_entity.type
_entity.pdbx_description
1 polymer ?
#
loop_
_entity_poly.entity_id
_entity_poly.type
_entity_poly.pdbx_seq_one_letter_code
_entity_poly.pdbx_strand_id
1 'polypeptide(L)'
;MSKKYPVVTLCGSTRFKTDFERVQKELTLKGYIVISVGLFGHSGDEEVWEGMSENTLTETKQMLDDMHKRKIDMADEIFVVNPDGYIGDSTWSEIRYAYMTDKKIKSLVEIPGAEIKERAEDVIAHAEELADQSIDALRHEGAYADVALHPSFVFKGATIYDPWVNEVANGTETDFSAHNDPKQAVEPFSYYGKQKVADFVERIIVIRNI
;
A
#
# COMPACT_ATOMS: atom_id res chain seq x y z
N MET A 1 23.80 4.26 -25.73
CA MET A 1 23.04 4.06 -24.48
C MET A 1 22.00 5.16 -24.40
N SER A 2 20.73 4.84 -24.18
CA SER A 2 19.69 5.85 -23.93
C SER A 2 19.94 6.53 -22.58
N LYS A 3 19.71 7.84 -22.50
CA LYS A 3 19.82 8.58 -21.23
C LYS A 3 18.74 8.07 -20.27
N LYS A 4 19.13 7.59 -19.09
CA LYS A 4 18.19 7.15 -18.05
C LYS A 4 17.72 8.38 -17.25
N TYR A 5 16.42 8.62 -17.26
CA TYR A 5 15.77 9.65 -16.44
C TYR A 5 15.10 8.99 -15.24
N PRO A 6 15.24 9.52 -14.01
CA PRO A 6 14.53 8.99 -12.85
C PRO A 6 13.02 9.16 -13.01
N VAL A 7 12.26 8.15 -12.59
CA VAL A 7 10.79 8.17 -12.57
C VAL A 7 10.32 8.57 -11.17
N VAL A 8 9.43 9.56 -11.10
CA VAL A 8 8.85 10.03 -9.84
C VAL A 8 7.33 9.98 -9.89
N THR A 9 6.71 9.42 -8.87
CA THR A 9 5.25 9.47 -8.69
C THR A 9 4.89 10.61 -7.73
N LEU A 10 3.93 11.46 -8.12
CA LEU A 10 3.43 12.53 -7.25
C LEU A 10 2.31 11.99 -6.36
N CYS A 11 2.50 12.11 -5.06
CA CYS A 11 1.53 11.75 -4.02
C CYS A 11 1.04 13.03 -3.33
N GLY A 12 -0.14 13.01 -2.72
CA GLY A 12 -0.67 14.18 -2.00
C GLY A 12 -2.17 14.40 -2.20
N SER A 13 -2.74 15.32 -1.42
CA SER A 13 -4.16 15.61 -1.52
C SER A 13 -4.48 16.27 -2.86
N THR A 14 -5.42 15.68 -3.58
CA THR A 14 -5.87 16.21 -4.87
C THR A 14 -6.59 17.56 -4.76
N ARG A 15 -6.79 18.11 -3.56
CA ARG A 15 -7.23 19.51 -3.40
C ARG A 15 -6.17 20.53 -3.84
N PHE A 16 -4.90 20.14 -3.89
CA PHE A 16 -3.77 21.01 -4.21
C PHE A 16 -3.37 20.96 -5.70
N LYS A 17 -4.36 20.97 -6.59
CA LYS A 17 -4.15 20.85 -8.05
C LYS A 17 -3.07 21.79 -8.60
N THR A 18 -3.10 23.06 -8.19
CA THR A 18 -2.11 24.05 -8.65
C THR A 18 -0.68 23.70 -8.21
N ASP A 19 -0.50 23.16 -7.01
CA ASP A 19 0.82 22.72 -6.54
C ASP A 19 1.29 21.46 -7.28
N PHE A 20 0.40 20.50 -7.55
CA PHE A 20 0.73 19.35 -8.38
C PHE A 20 1.23 19.79 -9.77
N GLU A 21 0.51 20.69 -10.44
CA GLU A 21 0.91 21.21 -11.75
C GLU A 21 2.25 21.94 -11.70
N ARG A 22 2.50 22.71 -10.65
CA ARG A 22 3.77 23.42 -10.43
C ARG A 22 4.93 22.44 -10.22
N VAL A 23 4.79 21.51 -9.27
CA VAL A 23 5.81 20.49 -8.95
C VAL A 23 6.10 19.61 -10.16
N GLN A 24 5.09 19.22 -10.92
CA GLN A 24 5.26 18.46 -12.17
C GLN A 24 6.15 19.21 -13.16
N LYS A 25 5.89 20.51 -13.40
CA LYS A 25 6.72 21.34 -14.30
C LYS A 25 8.16 21.43 -13.80
N GLU A 26 8.35 21.71 -12.51
CA GLU A 26 9.67 21.82 -11.89
C GLU A 26 10.49 20.52 -11.99
N LEU A 27 9.90 19.38 -11.67
CA LEU A 27 10.57 18.07 -11.74
C LEU A 27 10.84 17.66 -13.19
N THR A 28 9.91 17.93 -14.11
CA THR A 28 10.12 17.67 -15.55
C THR A 28 11.33 18.47 -16.06
N LEU A 29 11.44 19.76 -15.72
CA LEU A 29 12.60 20.60 -16.09
C LEU A 29 13.91 20.14 -15.44
N LYS A 30 13.84 19.45 -14.29
CA LYS A 30 14.98 18.77 -13.65
C LYS A 30 15.33 17.42 -14.29
N GLY A 31 14.58 16.98 -15.30
CA GLY A 31 14.83 15.74 -16.02
C GLY A 31 14.21 14.50 -15.38
N TYR A 32 13.11 14.64 -14.63
CA TYR A 32 12.34 13.50 -14.15
C TYR A 32 11.26 13.11 -15.16
N ILE A 33 10.97 11.81 -15.25
CA ILE A 33 9.71 11.31 -15.80
C ILE A 33 8.69 11.36 -14.67
N VAL A 34 7.65 12.19 -14.80
CA VAL A 34 6.67 12.41 -13.73
C VAL A 34 5.39 11.62 -13.99
N ILE A 35 4.99 10.80 -13.03
CA ILE A 35 3.70 10.11 -12.99
C ILE A 35 2.82 10.83 -11.97
N SER A 36 1.87 11.64 -12.45
CA SER A 36 0.98 12.41 -11.57
C SER A 36 -0.31 11.65 -11.23
N VAL A 37 -1.15 12.26 -10.39
CA VAL A 37 -2.53 11.80 -10.15
C VAL A 37 -3.34 11.82 -11.45
N GLY A 38 -4.28 10.89 -11.59
CA GLY A 38 -5.11 10.79 -12.80
C GLY A 38 -6.37 11.66 -12.74
N LEU A 39 -6.80 12.03 -11.53
CA LEU A 39 -8.06 12.72 -11.24
C LEU A 39 -7.84 13.68 -10.07
N PHE A 40 -8.54 14.81 -10.08
CA PHE A 40 -8.52 15.84 -9.04
C PHE A 40 -9.84 15.95 -8.28
N GLY A 41 -10.43 14.83 -7.87
CA GLY A 41 -11.79 14.75 -7.30
C GLY A 41 -12.12 15.63 -6.09
N HIS A 42 -11.15 16.29 -5.43
CA HIS A 42 -11.39 17.25 -4.34
C HIS A 42 -11.39 18.72 -4.79
N SER A 43 -10.94 19.02 -6.00
CA SER A 43 -10.85 20.39 -6.54
C SER A 43 -11.20 20.45 -8.03
N GLY A 44 -11.95 19.47 -8.51
CA GLY A 44 -12.32 19.29 -9.92
C GLY A 44 -12.90 17.90 -10.17
N ASP A 45 -13.21 17.64 -11.44
CA ASP A 45 -13.70 16.35 -11.96
C ASP A 45 -14.98 15.86 -11.26
N GLU A 46 -15.89 16.79 -10.93
CA GLU A 46 -17.18 16.48 -10.27
C GLU A 46 -18.01 15.51 -11.11
N GLU A 47 -17.92 15.61 -12.44
CA GLU A 47 -18.60 14.75 -13.40
C GLU A 47 -18.22 13.26 -13.27
N VAL A 48 -17.09 12.93 -12.62
CA VAL A 48 -16.64 11.55 -12.41
C VAL A 48 -17.44 10.86 -11.31
N TRP A 49 -18.00 11.62 -10.37
CA TRP A 49 -18.70 11.09 -9.20
C TRP A 49 -20.22 11.17 -9.34
N GLU A 50 -20.74 11.97 -10.28
CA GLU A 50 -22.17 12.17 -10.49
C GLU A 50 -22.90 10.86 -10.81
N GLY A 51 -23.98 10.59 -10.07
CA GLY A 51 -24.85 9.44 -10.31
C GLY A 51 -24.31 8.09 -9.82
N MET A 52 -23.16 8.05 -9.13
CA MET A 52 -22.65 6.83 -8.51
C MET A 52 -23.40 6.47 -7.22
N SER A 53 -23.69 5.18 -7.04
CA SER A 53 -24.13 4.66 -5.74
C SER A 53 -22.99 4.68 -4.72
N GLU A 54 -23.30 4.66 -3.42
CA GLU A 54 -22.27 4.61 -2.36
C GLU A 54 -21.34 3.40 -2.49
N ASN A 55 -21.88 2.24 -2.88
CA ASN A 55 -21.08 1.03 -3.11
C ASN A 55 -20.11 1.22 -4.28
N THR A 56 -20.60 1.71 -5.42
CA THR A 56 -19.78 1.98 -6.61
C THR A 56 -18.69 3.02 -6.33
N LEU A 57 -19.02 4.05 -5.54
CA LEU A 57 -18.07 5.06 -5.11
C LEU A 57 -16.93 4.46 -4.27
N THR A 58 -17.29 3.55 -3.36
CA THR A 58 -16.32 2.87 -2.48
C THR A 58 -15.39 1.97 -3.27
N GLU A 59 -15.93 1.10 -4.13
CA GLU A 59 -15.16 0.23 -5.02
C GLU A 59 -14.24 1.04 -5.95
N THR A 60 -14.74 2.15 -6.49
CA THR A 60 -13.96 3.05 -7.35
C THR A 60 -12.79 3.68 -6.59
N LYS A 61 -13.00 4.14 -5.35
CA LYS A 61 -11.92 4.69 -4.51
C LYS A 61 -10.85 3.64 -4.21
N GLN A 62 -11.24 2.42 -3.83
CA GLN A 62 -10.30 1.33 -3.58
C GLN A 62 -9.47 0.99 -4.82
N MET A 63 -10.10 0.95 -6.00
CA MET A 63 -9.40 0.75 -7.28
C MET A 63 -8.42 1.91 -7.58
N LEU A 64 -8.82 3.15 -7.33
CA LEU A 64 -7.96 4.33 -7.54
C LEU A 64 -6.73 4.30 -6.60
N ASP A 65 -6.92 3.90 -5.35
CA ASP A 65 -5.85 3.76 -4.36
C ASP A 65 -4.85 2.68 -4.77
N ASP A 66 -5.32 1.49 -5.21
CA ASP A 66 -4.46 0.42 -5.72
C ASP A 66 -3.69 0.86 -6.98
N MET A 67 -4.38 1.50 -7.94
CA MET A 67 -3.70 2.05 -9.13
C MET A 67 -2.61 3.05 -8.76
N HIS A 68 -2.78 3.82 -7.68
CA HIS A 68 -1.75 4.72 -7.21
C HIS A 68 -0.54 3.95 -6.65
N LYS A 69 -0.73 2.83 -5.96
CA LYS A 69 0.38 1.97 -5.53
C LYS A 69 1.13 1.37 -6.71
N ARG A 70 0.44 0.99 -7.78
CA ARG A 70 1.10 0.56 -9.02
C ARG A 70 1.94 1.67 -9.65
N LYS A 71 1.51 2.93 -9.57
CA LYS A 71 2.34 4.08 -9.99
C LYS A 71 3.61 4.18 -9.14
N ILE A 72 3.51 3.96 -7.83
CA ILE A 72 4.67 3.93 -6.93
C ILE A 72 5.61 2.78 -7.29
N ASP A 73 5.09 1.59 -7.60
CA ASP A 73 5.88 0.43 -8.04
C ASP A 73 6.73 0.74 -9.27
N MET A 74 6.16 1.46 -10.25
CA MET A 74 6.83 1.88 -11.49
C MET A 74 7.87 3.00 -11.29
N ALA A 75 7.86 3.69 -10.16
CA ALA A 75 8.74 4.84 -9.91
C ALA A 75 10.05 4.46 -9.19
N ASP A 76 11.08 5.29 -9.35
CA ASP A 76 12.30 5.22 -8.53
C ASP A 76 12.09 5.90 -7.16
N GLU A 77 11.19 6.89 -7.10
CA GLU A 77 10.89 7.67 -5.91
C GLU A 77 9.47 8.24 -5.94
N ILE A 78 8.97 8.65 -4.77
CA ILE A 78 7.77 9.48 -4.66
C ILE A 78 8.13 10.91 -4.30
N PHE A 79 7.30 11.85 -4.73
CA PHE A 79 7.35 13.24 -4.28
C PHE A 79 5.99 13.64 -3.72
N VAL A 80 5.94 13.94 -2.42
CA VAL A 80 4.72 14.30 -1.70
C VAL A 80 4.46 15.80 -1.84
N VAL A 81 3.33 16.13 -2.45
CA VAL A 81 2.81 17.50 -2.57
C VAL A 81 1.97 17.81 -1.33
N ASN A 82 2.62 18.38 -0.32
CA ASN A 82 2.06 18.71 1.00
C ASN A 82 2.24 20.20 1.35
N PRO A 83 1.59 21.15 0.63
CA PRO A 83 1.64 22.56 1.01
C PRO A 83 1.17 22.74 2.47
N ASP A 84 1.83 23.65 3.17
CA ASP A 84 1.65 23.91 4.60
C ASP A 84 1.86 22.69 5.52
N GLY A 85 2.44 21.60 5.00
CA GLY A 85 2.66 20.36 5.72
C GLY A 85 1.43 19.44 5.83
N TYR A 86 0.34 19.74 5.12
CA TYR A 86 -0.86 18.89 5.16
C TYR A 86 -0.62 17.52 4.52
N ILE A 87 -0.94 16.44 5.25
CA ILE A 87 -0.91 15.06 4.75
C ILE A 87 -2.18 14.36 5.26
N GLY A 88 -3.02 13.90 4.32
CA GLY A 88 -4.22 13.11 4.65
C GLY A 88 -3.93 11.61 4.69
N ASP A 89 -4.93 10.83 5.13
CA ASP A 89 -4.77 9.38 5.36
C ASP A 89 -4.39 8.60 4.10
N SER A 90 -4.99 8.92 2.95
CA SER A 90 -4.62 8.28 1.67
C SER A 90 -3.16 8.56 1.29
N THR A 91 -2.71 9.80 1.46
CA THR A 91 -1.31 10.17 1.25
C THR A 91 -0.38 9.49 2.25
N TRP A 92 -0.79 9.34 3.51
CA TRP A 92 -0.02 8.56 4.49
C TRP A 92 0.08 7.08 4.11
N SER A 93 -0.99 6.48 3.60
CA SER A 93 -0.96 5.13 3.02
C SER A 93 0.02 5.07 1.83
N GLU A 94 0.09 6.09 0.96
CA GLU A 94 1.06 6.16 -0.15
C GLU A 94 2.50 6.23 0.36
N ILE A 95 2.74 7.04 1.38
CA ILE A 95 4.05 7.20 2.03
C ILE A 95 4.51 5.89 2.68
N ARG A 96 3.63 5.21 3.44
CA ARG A 96 3.95 3.92 4.08
C ARG A 96 4.21 2.83 3.04
N TYR A 97 3.40 2.75 1.98
CA TYR A 97 3.64 1.80 0.89
C TYR A 97 4.99 2.05 0.21
N ALA A 98 5.34 3.31 -0.07
CA ALA A 98 6.64 3.68 -0.61
C ALA A 98 7.79 3.28 0.33
N TYR A 99 7.64 3.47 1.65
CA TYR A 99 8.61 3.05 2.65
C TYR A 99 8.81 1.52 2.66
N MET A 100 7.71 0.75 2.71
CA MET A 100 7.72 -0.71 2.69
C MET A 100 8.36 -1.31 1.42
N THR A 101 8.34 -0.55 0.32
CA THR A 101 8.86 -0.96 -1.00
C THR A 101 10.19 -0.29 -1.36
N ASP A 102 10.91 0.27 -0.39
CA ASP A 102 12.24 0.91 -0.53
C ASP A 102 12.27 2.09 -1.53
N LYS A 103 11.14 2.73 -1.79
CA LYS A 103 11.11 3.92 -2.65
C LYS A 103 11.67 5.09 -1.87
N LYS A 104 12.45 5.94 -2.54
CA LYS A 104 12.88 7.21 -1.92
C LYS A 104 11.67 8.11 -1.75
N ILE A 105 11.61 8.81 -0.64
CA ILE A 105 10.50 9.71 -0.30
C ILE A 105 11.06 11.13 -0.21
N LYS A 106 10.52 12.03 -1.02
CA LYS A 106 10.75 13.47 -0.97
C LYS A 106 9.43 14.19 -0.79
N SER A 107 9.47 15.44 -0.34
CA SER A 107 8.25 16.21 -0.10
C SER A 107 8.48 17.72 -0.31
N LEU A 108 7.39 18.47 -0.48
CA LEU A 108 7.44 19.93 -0.57
C LEU A 108 7.81 20.56 0.78
N VAL A 109 7.10 20.14 1.84
CA VAL A 109 7.46 20.40 3.24
C VAL A 109 8.05 19.11 3.79
N GLU A 110 9.26 19.19 4.37
CA GLU A 110 9.99 18.02 4.86
C GLU A 110 9.16 17.19 5.84
N ILE A 111 9.13 15.87 5.61
CA ILE A 111 8.51 14.90 6.51
C ILE A 111 9.66 14.20 7.24
N PRO A 112 9.73 14.25 8.58
CA PRO A 112 10.80 13.59 9.32
C PRO A 112 10.84 12.09 9.00
N GLY A 113 12.02 11.57 8.63
CA GLY A 113 12.17 10.15 8.31
C GLY A 113 11.83 9.21 9.49
N ALA A 114 11.98 9.68 10.72
CA ALA A 114 11.55 8.96 11.92
C ALA A 114 10.02 8.81 11.98
N GLU A 115 9.26 9.84 11.61
CA GLU A 115 7.79 9.78 11.58
C GLU A 115 7.29 8.80 10.50
N ILE A 116 7.92 8.81 9.32
CA ILE A 116 7.60 7.85 8.25
C ILE A 116 7.83 6.42 8.74
N LYS A 117 8.99 6.19 9.36
CA LYS A 117 9.37 4.88 9.90
C LYS A 117 8.38 4.41 10.96
N GLU A 118 8.14 5.22 11.98
CA GLU A 118 7.22 4.91 13.09
C GLU A 118 5.84 4.52 12.56
N ARG A 119 5.23 5.37 11.72
CA ARG A 119 3.90 5.11 11.14
C ARG A 119 3.86 3.87 10.25
N ALA A 120 4.94 3.55 9.54
CA ALA A 120 5.01 2.34 8.74
C ALA A 120 5.14 1.10 9.62
N GLU A 121 6.00 1.14 10.64
CA GLU A 121 6.20 0.04 11.58
C GLU A 121 4.94 -0.25 12.40
N ASP A 122 4.21 0.77 12.83
CA ASP A 122 2.91 0.61 13.52
C ASP A 122 1.89 -0.14 12.68
N VAL A 123 1.81 0.19 11.38
CA VAL A 123 0.87 -0.46 10.46
C VAL A 123 1.30 -1.89 10.12
N ILE A 124 2.60 -2.15 10.02
CA ILE A 124 3.15 -3.50 9.84
C ILE A 124 2.83 -4.36 11.07
N ALA A 125 3.07 -3.86 12.29
CA ALA A 125 2.78 -4.57 13.52
C ALA A 125 1.28 -4.86 13.67
N HIS A 126 0.42 -3.89 13.34
CA HIS A 126 -1.02 -4.12 13.38
C HIS A 126 -1.48 -5.14 12.33
N ALA A 127 -0.87 -5.13 11.14
CA ALA A 127 -1.15 -6.14 10.11
C ALA A 127 -0.72 -7.56 10.54
N GLU A 128 0.37 -7.68 11.30
CA GLU A 128 0.83 -8.94 11.90
C GLU A 128 -0.21 -9.50 12.88
N GLU A 129 -0.71 -8.66 13.80
CA GLU A 129 -1.77 -9.04 14.74
C GLU A 129 -3.05 -9.50 14.03
N LEU A 130 -3.44 -8.79 12.96
CA LEU A 130 -4.63 -9.13 12.17
C LEU A 130 -4.44 -10.42 11.36
N ALA A 131 -3.21 -10.73 10.95
CA ALA A 131 -2.88 -11.98 10.26
C ALA A 131 -3.03 -13.18 11.21
N ASP A 132 -2.50 -13.09 12.44
CA ASP A 132 -2.69 -14.13 13.47
C ASP A 132 -4.17 -14.36 13.78
N GLN A 133 -4.95 -13.28 13.97
CA GLN A 133 -6.40 -13.36 14.15
C GLN A 133 -7.11 -14.01 12.95
N SER A 134 -6.63 -13.75 11.73
CA SER A 134 -7.17 -14.35 10.51
C SER A 134 -6.94 -15.86 10.49
N ILE A 135 -5.74 -16.31 10.83
CA ILE A 135 -5.42 -17.74 10.96
C ILE A 135 -6.27 -18.41 12.02
N ASP A 136 -6.45 -17.77 13.18
CA ASP A 136 -7.25 -18.33 14.27
C ASP A 136 -8.72 -18.51 13.86
N ALA A 137 -9.31 -17.51 13.21
CA ALA A 137 -10.66 -17.61 12.68
C ALA A 137 -10.79 -18.71 11.61
N LEU A 138 -9.85 -18.79 10.66
CA LEU A 138 -9.82 -19.84 9.62
C LEU A 138 -9.74 -21.25 10.23
N ARG A 139 -8.98 -21.44 11.32
CA ARG A 139 -8.91 -22.71 12.05
C ARG A 139 -10.23 -23.07 12.75
N HIS A 140 -10.89 -22.09 13.36
CA HIS A 140 -12.11 -22.32 14.13
C HIS A 140 -13.34 -22.53 13.23
N GLU A 141 -13.45 -21.76 12.15
CA GLU A 141 -14.60 -21.77 11.24
C GLU A 141 -14.44 -22.78 10.10
N GLY A 142 -13.21 -23.14 9.74
CA GLY A 142 -12.90 -24.13 8.72
C GLY A 142 -13.58 -23.83 7.39
N ALA A 143 -14.39 -24.77 6.89
CA ALA A 143 -15.11 -24.62 5.62
C ALA A 143 -16.20 -23.53 5.62
N TYR A 144 -16.54 -22.97 6.79
CA TYR A 144 -17.53 -21.89 6.92
C TYR A 144 -16.91 -20.50 6.99
N ALA A 145 -15.57 -20.40 7.00
CA ALA A 145 -14.90 -19.11 7.08
C ALA A 145 -15.17 -18.26 5.83
N ASP A 146 -15.50 -16.98 6.03
CA ASP A 146 -15.58 -16.03 4.93
C ASP A 146 -14.17 -15.63 4.48
N VAL A 147 -13.63 -16.37 3.52
CA VAL A 147 -12.31 -16.15 2.95
C VAL A 147 -12.13 -14.73 2.37
N ALA A 148 -13.20 -14.00 2.06
CA ALA A 148 -13.10 -12.61 1.62
C ALA A 148 -12.60 -11.68 2.73
N LEU A 149 -12.76 -12.05 4.01
CA LEU A 149 -12.27 -11.31 5.18
C LEU A 149 -10.83 -11.66 5.56
N HIS A 150 -10.19 -12.58 4.82
CA HIS A 150 -8.86 -13.10 5.09
C HIS A 150 -7.96 -12.90 3.87
N PRO A 151 -7.32 -11.73 3.73
CA PRO A 151 -6.38 -11.48 2.66
C PRO A 151 -5.33 -12.58 2.59
N SER A 152 -4.93 -12.93 1.37
CA SER A 152 -3.84 -13.86 1.12
C SER A 152 -3.11 -13.52 -0.17
N PHE A 153 -2.01 -14.22 -0.41
CA PHE A 153 -1.34 -14.23 -1.72
C PHE A 153 -0.70 -15.59 -1.99
N VAL A 154 -0.43 -15.87 -3.27
CA VAL A 154 0.23 -17.11 -3.68
C VAL A 154 1.75 -16.94 -3.70
N PHE A 155 2.45 -17.87 -3.07
CA PHE A 155 3.91 -17.96 -3.10
C PHE A 155 4.35 -19.41 -3.28
N LYS A 156 5.11 -19.68 -4.36
CA LYS A 156 5.60 -21.02 -4.72
C LYS A 156 4.50 -22.11 -4.75
N GLY A 157 3.27 -21.72 -5.11
CA GLY A 157 2.12 -22.64 -5.20
C GLY A 157 1.33 -22.82 -3.89
N ALA A 158 1.78 -22.23 -2.78
CA ALA A 158 1.04 -22.19 -1.52
C ALA A 158 0.28 -20.86 -1.37
N THR A 159 -0.89 -20.90 -0.75
CA THR A 159 -1.63 -19.71 -0.30
C THR A 159 -1.09 -19.29 1.05
N ILE A 160 -0.67 -18.03 1.16
CA ILE A 160 -0.11 -17.44 2.37
C ILE A 160 -1.14 -16.50 2.98
N TYR A 161 -1.58 -16.81 4.19
CA TYR A 161 -2.49 -16.01 5.01
C TYR A 161 -1.75 -15.28 6.13
N ASP A 162 -0.58 -15.80 6.54
CA ASP A 162 0.30 -15.16 7.51
C ASP A 162 1.72 -14.99 6.94
N PRO A 163 2.07 -13.78 6.45
CA PRO A 163 3.39 -13.50 5.90
C PRO A 163 4.53 -13.56 6.92
N TRP A 164 4.28 -13.57 8.23
CA TRP A 164 5.33 -13.65 9.25
C TRP A 164 5.75 -15.10 9.54
N VAL A 165 5.04 -16.07 8.94
CA VAL A 165 5.28 -17.49 9.12
C VAL A 165 5.52 -18.17 7.77
N ASN A 166 6.40 -19.17 7.73
CA ASN A 166 6.66 -19.97 6.55
C ASN A 166 5.56 -21.03 6.33
N GLU A 167 4.48 -20.65 5.65
CA GLU A 167 3.36 -21.56 5.36
C GLU A 167 3.61 -22.48 4.15
N VAL A 168 4.70 -22.25 3.39
CA VAL A 168 5.07 -23.10 2.23
C VAL A 168 5.38 -24.54 2.65
N ALA A 169 5.72 -24.76 3.91
CA ALA A 169 6.08 -26.08 4.44
C ALA A 169 4.87 -26.99 4.71
N ASN A 170 3.65 -26.46 4.73
CA ASN A 170 2.48 -27.20 5.17
C ASN A 170 1.70 -27.71 3.96
N GLY A 171 1.66 -29.03 3.80
CA GLY A 171 1.18 -29.70 2.58
C GLY A 171 -0.34 -29.69 2.32
N THR A 172 -1.15 -29.08 3.20
CA THR A 172 -2.62 -29.03 3.09
C THR A 172 -3.18 -27.68 3.57
N GLU A 173 -4.27 -27.22 2.96
CA GLU A 173 -4.97 -25.94 3.23
C GLU A 173 -5.47 -25.75 4.67
N THR A 174 -5.43 -26.77 5.53
CA THR A 174 -5.94 -26.73 6.92
C THR A 174 -4.87 -26.86 8.00
N ASP A 175 -3.60 -27.02 7.62
CA ASP A 175 -2.49 -27.17 8.57
C ASP A 175 -1.74 -25.83 8.68
N PHE A 176 -2.33 -24.87 9.39
CA PHE A 176 -1.69 -23.56 9.59
C PHE A 176 -0.59 -23.68 10.67
N SER A 177 0.55 -23.04 10.43
CA SER A 177 1.61 -22.94 11.44
C SER A 177 1.20 -21.99 12.57
N ALA A 178 1.69 -22.22 13.79
CA ALA A 178 1.47 -21.26 14.88
C ALA A 178 2.29 -19.99 14.63
N HIS A 179 1.65 -18.81 14.72
CA HIS A 179 2.29 -17.51 14.56
C HIS A 179 3.55 -17.35 15.41
N ASN A 180 3.47 -17.85 16.65
CA ASN A 180 4.56 -17.78 17.63
C ASN A 180 5.58 -18.94 17.54
N ASP A 181 5.59 -19.77 16.50
CA ASP A 181 6.62 -20.82 16.34
C ASP A 181 7.93 -20.23 15.79
N PRO A 182 8.99 -20.10 16.62
CA PRO A 182 10.25 -19.50 16.18
C PRO A 182 10.96 -20.30 15.08
N LYS A 183 10.60 -21.55 14.84
CA LYS A 183 11.16 -22.36 13.73
C LYS A 183 10.56 -22.01 12.38
N GLN A 184 9.37 -21.40 12.37
CA GLN A 184 8.64 -21.04 11.16
C GLN A 184 8.64 -19.52 10.92
N ALA A 185 9.06 -18.72 11.90
CA ALA A 185 9.18 -17.27 11.77
C ALA A 185 10.09 -16.87 10.60
N VAL A 186 9.62 -15.93 9.78
CA VAL A 186 10.38 -15.34 8.67
C VAL A 186 10.32 -13.82 8.74
N GLU A 187 11.34 -13.15 8.19
CA GLU A 187 11.23 -11.72 7.91
C GLU A 187 10.47 -11.56 6.58
N PRO A 188 9.20 -11.09 6.61
CA PRO A 188 8.29 -11.21 5.48
C PRO A 188 8.81 -10.50 4.23
N PHE A 189 9.34 -9.29 4.37
CA PHE A 189 9.66 -8.43 3.22
C PHE A 189 10.83 -9.00 2.40
N SER A 190 11.83 -9.61 3.05
CA SER A 190 12.93 -10.30 2.38
C SER A 190 12.57 -11.71 1.90
N TYR A 191 11.71 -12.44 2.62
CA TYR A 191 11.35 -13.81 2.27
C TYR A 191 10.33 -13.90 1.12
N TYR A 192 9.23 -13.16 1.23
CA TYR A 192 8.12 -13.20 0.25
C TYR A 192 8.24 -12.12 -0.84
N GLY A 193 8.98 -11.04 -0.55
CA GLY A 193 9.23 -9.92 -1.44
C GLY A 193 8.38 -8.70 -1.10
N LYS A 194 9.02 -7.53 -1.12
CA LYS A 194 8.49 -6.26 -0.60
C LYS A 194 7.10 -5.89 -1.10
N GLN A 195 6.88 -5.95 -2.41
CA GLN A 195 5.59 -5.59 -3.01
C GLN A 195 4.46 -6.49 -2.51
N LYS A 196 4.66 -7.81 -2.48
CA LYS A 196 3.63 -8.75 -2.04
C LYS A 196 3.23 -8.54 -0.59
N VAL A 197 4.21 -8.29 0.26
CA VAL A 197 3.99 -8.05 1.69
C VAL A 197 3.36 -6.68 1.91
N ALA A 198 3.82 -5.63 1.25
CA ALA A 198 3.20 -4.31 1.30
C ALA A 198 1.73 -4.35 0.84
N ASP A 199 1.44 -5.08 -0.24
CA ASP A 199 0.08 -5.30 -0.74
C ASP A 199 -0.78 -6.10 0.24
N PHE A 200 -0.20 -7.06 0.95
CA PHE A 200 -0.89 -7.78 2.03
C PHE A 200 -1.23 -6.84 3.18
N VAL A 201 -0.25 -6.07 3.66
CA VAL A 201 -0.41 -5.10 4.77
C VAL A 201 -1.51 -4.10 4.44
N GLU A 202 -1.52 -3.50 3.26
CA GLU A 202 -2.57 -2.54 2.88
C GLU A 202 -3.96 -3.20 2.83
N ARG A 203 -4.07 -4.41 2.27
CA ARG A 203 -5.36 -5.12 2.16
C ARG A 203 -5.92 -5.52 3.51
N ILE A 204 -5.10 -6.06 4.42
CA ILE A 204 -5.58 -6.52 5.72
C ILE A 204 -6.05 -5.36 6.59
N ILE A 205 -5.37 -4.22 6.52
CA ILE A 205 -5.72 -2.99 7.23
C ILE A 205 -7.04 -2.41 6.71
N VAL A 206 -7.26 -2.41 5.39
CA VAL A 206 -8.52 -1.92 4.80
C VAL A 206 -9.69 -2.82 5.15
N ILE A 207 -9.53 -4.14 5.07
CA ILE A 207 -10.63 -5.09 5.32
C ILE A 207 -11.04 -5.14 6.79
N ARG A 208 -10.09 -4.97 7.72
CA ARG A 208 -10.33 -5.15 9.16
C ARG A 208 -10.63 -3.85 9.93
N ASN A 209 -10.49 -2.70 9.30
CA ASN A 209 -10.91 -1.40 9.85
C ASN A 209 -12.26 -0.89 9.30
N ILE A 210 -12.98 -1.72 8.55
CA ILE A 210 -14.39 -1.54 8.13
C ILE A 210 -15.25 -2.44 9.01
#